data_AF-A0AAF0UHP7-F1
#
_entry.id   AF-A0AAF0UHP7-F1
#
_cell.length_a   1.000
_cell.length_b   1.000
_cell.length_c   1.000
_cell.angle_alpha   90.00
_cell.angle_beta   90.00
_cell.angle_gamma   90.00
#
_symmetry.space_group_name_H-M   'P 1'
#
loop_
_entity.id
_entity.type
_entity.pdbx_description
1 polymer ?
#
loop_
_entity_poly.entity_id
_entity_poly.type
_entity_poly.pdbx_seq_one_letter_code
_entity_poly.pdbx_strand_id
1 'polypeptide(L)'
;MLSQVVTNQARKQRGNQQEVADTSRIREFLRMNPPSFTSSSVTEDPKNFVEELQKVSEIMHVADTERVELAAYEMKGVARIWFD
;
A
#
# COMPACT_ATOMS: atom_id res chain seq x y z
N MET A 1 25.66 2.87 30.53
CA MET A 1 25.89 2.89 29.07
C MET A 1 25.30 1.68 28.34
N LEU A 2 25.36 0.44 28.87
CA LEU A 2 24.81 -0.75 28.18
C LEU A 2 23.29 -0.72 27.93
N SER A 3 22.48 -0.20 28.86
CA SER A 3 21.01 -0.19 28.72
C SER A 3 20.49 0.70 27.57
N GLN A 4 21.19 1.79 27.26
CA GLN A 4 20.86 2.65 26.12
C GLN A 4 21.24 2.01 24.78
N VAL A 5 22.33 1.25 24.74
CA VAL A 5 22.76 0.52 23.54
C VAL A 5 21.76 -0.59 23.21
N VAL A 6 21.30 -1.35 24.22
CA VAL A 6 20.30 -2.42 24.05
C VAL A 6 18.97 -1.88 23.53
N THR A 7 18.51 -0.74 24.06
CA THR A 7 17.24 -0.12 23.62
C THR A 7 17.33 0.43 22.19
N ASN A 8 18.44 1.04 21.81
CA ASN A 8 18.67 1.49 20.43
C ASN A 8 18.76 0.32 19.44
N GLN A 9 19.39 -0.78 19.83
CA GLN A 9 19.52 -1.97 18.99
C GLN A 9 18.17 -2.67 18.79
N ALA A 10 17.35 -2.78 19.83
CA ALA A 10 16.00 -3.33 19.74
C ALA A 10 15.08 -2.46 18.85
N ARG A 11 15.17 -1.13 18.97
CA ARG A 11 14.41 -0.20 18.12
C ARG A 11 14.83 -0.31 16.66
N LYS A 12 16.13 -0.41 16.38
CA LYS A 12 16.66 -0.58 15.02
C LYS A 12 16.24 -1.91 14.40
N GLN A 13 16.26 -3.00 15.16
CA GLN A 13 15.78 -4.30 14.69
C GLN A 13 14.28 -4.28 14.38
N ARG A 14 13.45 -3.64 15.22
CA ARG A 14 12.01 -3.47 14.94
C ARG A 14 11.77 -2.64 13.67
N GLY A 15 12.51 -1.55 13.47
CA GLY A 15 12.42 -0.75 12.25
C GLY A 15 12.75 -1.56 11.00
N ASN A 16 13.85 -2.32 11.04
CA ASN A 16 14.25 -3.17 9.91
C ASN A 16 13.24 -4.30 9.64
N GLN A 17 12.66 -4.91 10.68
CA GLN A 17 11.65 -5.95 10.51
C GLN A 17 10.36 -5.40 9.89
N GLN A 18 9.96 -4.20 10.29
CA GLN A 18 8.80 -3.52 9.72
C GLN A 18 9.05 -3.19 8.24
N GLU A 19 10.19 -2.60 7.91
CA GLU A 19 10.55 -2.27 6.52
C GLU A 19 10.58 -3.51 5.59
N VAL A 20 11.10 -4.63 6.08
CA VAL A 20 11.09 -5.90 5.34
C VAL A 20 9.68 -6.46 5.15
N ALA A 21 8.80 -6.28 6.14
CA ALA A 21 7.39 -6.66 6.03
C ALA A 21 6.65 -5.77 5.00
N ASP A 22 6.85 -4.45 5.07
CA ASP A 22 6.21 -3.47 4.19
C ASP A 22 6.62 -3.70 2.72
N THR A 23 7.93 -3.89 2.47
CA THR A 23 8.45 -4.19 1.12
C THR A 23 7.94 -5.53 0.58
N SER A 24 7.72 -6.52 1.45
CA SER A 24 7.14 -7.81 1.04
C SER A 24 5.68 -7.68 0.65
N ARG A 25 4.91 -6.87 1.37
CA ARG A 25 3.49 -6.60 1.10
C ARG A 25 3.30 -5.83 -0.21
N ILE A 26 4.10 -4.78 -0.46
CA ILE A 26 4.07 -4.06 -1.75
C ILE A 26 4.38 -5.01 -2.92
N ARG A 27 5.37 -5.90 -2.77
CA ARG A 27 5.72 -6.88 -3.80
C ARG A 27 4.57 -7.87 -4.08
N GLU A 28 3.87 -8.31 -3.04
CA GLU A 28 2.71 -9.18 -3.18
C GLU A 28 1.55 -8.47 -3.89
N PHE A 29 1.27 -7.22 -3.51
CA PHE A 29 0.26 -6.39 -4.16
C PHE A 29 0.51 -6.25 -5.67
N LEU A 30 1.72 -5.86 -6.06
CA LEU A 30 2.08 -5.71 -7.49
C LEU A 30 2.00 -7.03 -8.27
N ARG A 31 2.25 -8.18 -7.63
CA ARG A 31 2.12 -9.50 -8.26
C ARG A 31 0.66 -9.88 -8.57
N MET A 32 -0.29 -9.31 -7.83
CA MET A 32 -1.73 -9.49 -8.08
C MET A 32 -2.24 -8.65 -9.27
N ASN A 33 -1.38 -7.82 -9.87
CA ASN A 33 -1.69 -6.95 -11.00
C ASN A 33 -2.96 -6.10 -10.75
N PRO A 34 -2.93 -5.23 -9.74
CA PRO A 34 -4.07 -4.41 -9.37
C PRO A 34 -4.47 -3.45 -10.51
N PRO A 35 -5.73 -3.01 -10.57
CA PRO A 35 -6.17 -2.04 -11.55
C PRO A 35 -5.55 -0.67 -11.25
N SER A 36 -5.23 0.11 -12.29
CA SER A 36 -4.90 1.52 -12.15
C SER A 36 -6.07 2.43 -12.52
N PHE A 37 -6.15 3.61 -11.92
CA PHE A 37 -7.23 4.56 -12.15
C PHE A 37 -6.71 5.97 -12.43
N THR A 38 -7.09 6.57 -13.55
CA THR A 38 -6.59 7.90 -13.97
C THR A 38 -7.61 9.02 -13.83
N SER A 39 -8.91 8.67 -13.80
CA SER A 39 -10.05 9.56 -13.92
C SER A 39 -10.06 10.40 -15.20
N SER A 40 -9.34 9.99 -16.26
CA SER A 40 -9.23 10.79 -17.50
C SER A 40 -10.19 10.37 -18.62
N SER A 41 -10.95 9.28 -18.45
CA SER A 41 -11.88 8.78 -19.46
C SER A 41 -13.23 8.43 -18.86
N VAL A 42 -14.30 8.73 -19.59
CA VAL A 42 -15.68 8.31 -19.26
C VAL A 42 -15.89 6.80 -19.37
N THR A 43 -14.96 6.08 -19.99
CA THR A 43 -14.98 4.62 -20.09
C THR A 43 -14.38 3.93 -18.86
N GLU A 44 -13.65 4.66 -18.01
CA GLU A 44 -13.19 4.11 -16.75
C GLU A 44 -14.39 3.94 -15.81
N ASP A 45 -14.44 2.82 -15.11
CA ASP A 45 -15.45 2.55 -14.09
C ASP A 45 -14.82 2.67 -12.70
N PRO A 46 -15.07 3.77 -11.96
CA PRO A 46 -14.55 3.96 -10.61
C PRO A 46 -15.02 2.87 -9.65
N LYS A 47 -16.21 2.31 -9.86
CA LYS A 47 -16.75 1.26 -8.98
C LYS A 47 -15.97 -0.04 -9.18
N ASN A 48 -15.71 -0.42 -10.42
CA ASN A 48 -14.90 -1.59 -10.73
C ASN A 48 -13.48 -1.47 -10.15
N PHE A 49 -12.85 -0.28 -10.23
CA PHE A 49 -11.55 -0.03 -9.58
C PHE A 49 -11.60 -0.32 -8.06
N VAL A 50 -12.60 0.23 -7.36
CA VAL A 50 -12.74 0.04 -5.91
C VAL A 50 -13.00 -1.42 -5.55
N GLU A 51 -13.86 -2.11 -6.29
CA GLU A 51 -14.21 -3.52 -6.05
C GLU A 51 -13.02 -4.46 -6.28
N GLU A 52 -12.26 -4.28 -7.36
CA GLU A 52 -11.08 -5.08 -7.63
C GLU A 52 -9.96 -4.82 -6.62
N LEU A 53 -9.74 -3.55 -6.24
CA LEU A 53 -8.77 -3.21 -5.20
C LEU A 53 -9.17 -3.81 -3.84
N GLN A 54 -10.48 -3.86 -3.54
CA GLN A 54 -10.98 -4.51 -2.34
C GLN A 54 -10.64 -6.00 -2.32
N LYS A 55 -10.89 -6.72 -3.42
CA LYS A 55 -10.59 -8.16 -3.53
C LYS A 55 -9.10 -8.43 -3.29
N VAL A 56 -8.21 -7.64 -3.90
CA VAL A 56 -6.76 -7.78 -3.70
C VAL A 56 -6.40 -7.55 -2.22
N SER A 57 -6.96 -6.51 -1.62
CA SER A 57 -6.70 -6.15 -0.21
C SER A 57 -7.18 -7.24 0.76
N GLU A 58 -8.34 -7.84 0.49
CA GLU A 58 -8.91 -8.93 1.29
C GLU A 58 -8.05 -10.20 1.21
N ILE A 59 -7.57 -10.57 0.01
CA ILE A 59 -6.69 -11.73 -0.20
C ILE A 59 -5.37 -11.56 0.55
N MET A 60 -4.83 -10.34 0.58
CA MET A 60 -3.55 -10.03 1.22
C MET A 60 -3.66 -9.76 2.73
N HIS A 61 -4.89 -9.69 3.27
CA HIS A 61 -5.16 -9.33 4.66
C HIS A 61 -4.49 -8.01 5.11
N VAL A 62 -4.50 -6.99 4.24
CA VAL A 62 -3.94 -5.67 4.55
C VAL A 62 -4.88 -4.88 5.46
N ALA A 63 -4.32 -4.02 6.31
CA ALA A 63 -5.13 -3.12 7.13
C ALA A 63 -5.80 -2.03 6.29
N ASP A 64 -6.91 -1.47 6.76
CA ASP A 64 -7.63 -0.40 6.04
C ASP A 64 -6.74 0.81 5.72
N THR A 65 -5.80 1.16 6.61
CA THR A 65 -4.83 2.23 6.38
C THR A 65 -3.86 1.90 5.25
N GLU A 66 -3.33 0.68 5.22
CA GLU A 66 -2.44 0.20 4.14
C GLU A 66 -3.21 0.15 2.81
N ARG A 67 -4.48 -0.26 2.83
CA ARG A 67 -5.35 -0.28 1.64
C ARG A 67 -5.48 1.10 1.00
N VAL A 68 -5.62 2.16 1.79
CA VAL A 68 -5.70 3.54 1.28
C VAL A 68 -4.39 3.95 0.60
N GLU A 69 -3.25 3.61 1.18
CA GLU A 69 -1.94 3.89 0.58
C GLU A 69 -1.73 3.13 -0.74
N LEU A 70 -2.13 1.86 -0.79
CA LEU A 70 -2.09 1.04 -2.02
C LEU A 70 -3.06 1.55 -3.09
N ALA A 71 -4.24 2.04 -2.69
CA ALA A 71 -5.18 2.70 -3.60
C ALA A 71 -4.55 3.95 -4.23
N ALA A 72 -3.94 4.79 -3.40
CA ALA A 72 -3.29 6.02 -3.83
C ALA A 72 -2.10 5.72 -4.76
N TYR A 73 -1.38 4.61 -4.55
CA TYR A 73 -0.30 4.17 -5.43
C TYR A 73 -0.81 3.83 -6.85
N GLU A 74 -1.98 3.19 -6.97
CA GLU A 74 -2.57 2.84 -8.27
C GLU A 74 -3.33 4.00 -8.95
N MET A 75 -3.60 5.07 -8.22
CA MET A 75 -4.12 6.32 -8.76
C MET A 75 -3.02 7.06 -9.55
N LYS A 76 -3.38 7.52 -10.74
CA LYS A 76 -2.49 8.23 -11.65
C LYS A 76 -3.18 9.48 -12.19
N GLY A 77 -2.43 10.38 -12.81
CA GLY A 77 -2.99 11.54 -13.52
C GLY A 77 -3.93 12.38 -12.65
N VAL A 78 -5.12 12.67 -13.17
CA VAL A 78 -6.13 13.53 -12.52
C VAL A 78 -6.57 12.94 -11.18
N ALA A 79 -6.78 11.62 -11.12
CA ALA A 79 -7.17 10.95 -9.88
C ALA A 79 -6.15 11.16 -8.76
N ARG A 80 -4.84 11.10 -9.08
CA ARG A 80 -3.77 11.33 -8.10
C ARG A 80 -3.74 12.79 -7.64
N ILE A 81 -3.85 13.74 -8.57
CA ILE A 81 -3.87 15.19 -8.26
C ILE A 81 -5.04 15.54 -7.34
N TRP A 82 -6.19 14.88 -7.47
CA TRP A 82 -7.36 15.12 -6.64
C TRP A 82 -7.25 14.50 -5.24
N PHE A 83 -6.44 13.44 -5.11
CA PHE A 83 -6.24 12.71 -3.85
C PHE A 83 -5.19 13.37 -2.95
N ASP A 84 -4.14 13.94 -3.54
CA ASP A 84 -3.07 14.69 -2.84
C ASP A 84 -3.56 16.04 -2.28
#